data_AF-T0Z690-F1
#
_entry.id   AF-T0Z690-F1
#
_cell.length_a   1.000
_cell.length_b   1.000
_cell.length_c   1.000
_cell.angle_alpha   90.00
_cell.angle_beta   90.00
_cell.angle_gamma   90.00
#
_symmetry.space_group_name_H-M   'P 1'
#
loop_
_entity.id
_entity.type
_entity.pdbx_description
1 polymer ?
#
loop_
_entity_poly.entity_id
_entity_poly.type
_entity_poly.pdbx_seq_one_letter_code
_entity_poly.pdbx_strand_id
1 'polypeptide(L)'
;MEKSRSRRAQAHALGLSIGVASVGAALLDTDHIVALHVRTFDKAETAKEGESLNTVRRAARLTRRRIRRRAFRLLRLRRLIKREGLVASQDVEALKTARSPWALRAEGLERQLSAAEWAAVLYHLVKHRGFQSNRKGEAKTGEKAGRMLSWVTANQKRMADAGWRTVGELAARDPAFAAAKRNKGGSYAHTLARADLQKELHALFEAQRAAGNPHGSVAFEQAVHALLMARQPTLSGANLLKMVGRCTFESKEFRAPKASHSAERFVWLTRLNNLRVADDGQQRALSDAERHVL
;
A
#
# COMPACT_ATOMS: atom_id res chain seq x y z
N MET A 1 53.58 33.06 -47.71
CA MET A 1 52.74 32.34 -48.68
C MET A 1 51.83 31.40 -47.93
N GLU A 2 50.58 31.81 -47.89
CA GLU A 2 49.42 31.17 -47.30
C GLU A 2 49.05 29.90 -48.09
N LYS A 3 48.83 28.80 -47.38
CA LYS A 3 47.80 27.82 -47.75
C LYS A 3 47.08 27.39 -46.49
N SER A 4 46.14 28.24 -46.07
CA SER A 4 44.98 27.86 -45.28
C SER A 4 44.31 26.66 -45.97
N ARG A 5 44.63 25.44 -45.52
CA ARG A 5 43.84 24.26 -45.84
C ARG A 5 42.54 24.43 -45.06
N SER A 6 41.53 24.97 -45.73
CA SER A 6 40.13 24.81 -45.35
C SER A 6 39.90 23.35 -44.97
N ARG A 7 39.88 23.03 -43.66
CA ARG A 7 39.43 21.73 -43.15
C ARG A 7 37.95 21.64 -43.51
N ARG A 8 37.65 21.05 -44.68
CA ARG A 8 36.30 20.59 -44.97
C ARG A 8 35.88 19.72 -43.80
N ALA A 9 34.74 20.04 -43.19
CA ALA A 9 34.15 19.17 -42.18
C ALA A 9 33.91 17.79 -42.82
N GLN A 10 34.78 16.83 -42.51
CA GLN A 10 34.58 15.44 -42.91
C GLN A 10 33.39 14.91 -42.11
N ALA A 11 32.44 14.32 -42.82
CA ALA A 11 31.25 13.75 -42.20
C ALA A 11 31.64 12.42 -41.54
N HIS A 12 31.76 12.44 -40.22
CA HIS A 12 32.02 11.22 -39.44
C HIS A 12 30.71 10.59 -38.97
N ALA A 13 30.67 9.26 -38.93
CA ALA A 13 29.59 8.51 -38.31
C ALA A 13 30.01 8.08 -36.90
N LEU A 14 29.12 8.27 -35.90
CA LEU A 14 29.33 7.80 -34.53
C LEU A 14 28.42 6.61 -34.24
N GLY A 15 29.00 5.41 -34.18
CA GLY A 15 28.32 4.21 -33.72
C GLY A 15 28.34 4.13 -32.20
N LEU A 16 27.17 3.96 -31.57
CA LEU A 16 27.03 3.79 -30.12
C LEU A 16 26.38 2.45 -29.78
N SER A 17 27.05 1.64 -28.97
CA SER A 17 26.51 0.43 -28.36
C SER A 17 26.27 0.69 -26.88
N ILE A 18 25.03 1.00 -26.51
CA ILE A 18 24.65 1.43 -25.15
C ILE A 18 24.06 0.23 -24.39
N GLY A 19 24.83 -0.30 -23.45
CA GLY A 19 24.41 -1.33 -22.50
C GLY A 19 24.05 -0.76 -21.12
N VAL A 20 23.60 -1.64 -20.22
CA VAL A 20 23.20 -1.28 -18.84
C VAL A 20 24.38 -0.80 -17.96
N ALA A 21 25.62 -1.16 -18.33
CA ALA A 21 26.84 -0.85 -17.57
C ALA A 21 28.03 -0.42 -18.46
N SER A 22 27.78 -0.20 -19.75
CA SER A 22 28.83 0.15 -20.69
C SER A 22 28.27 0.93 -21.88
N VAL A 23 29.10 1.80 -22.46
CA VAL A 23 28.87 2.42 -23.76
C VAL A 23 30.09 2.17 -24.62
N GLY A 24 29.95 1.37 -25.66
CA GLY A 24 30.91 1.30 -26.76
C GLY A 24 30.66 2.45 -27.73
N ALA A 25 31.71 3.11 -28.19
CA ALA A 25 31.67 4.17 -29.17
C ALA A 25 32.73 3.93 -30.26
N ALA A 26 32.33 4.08 -31.52
CA ALA A 26 33.24 4.04 -32.67
C ALA A 26 32.99 5.26 -33.55
N LEU A 27 34.05 6.05 -33.80
CA LEU A 27 34.04 7.16 -34.73
C LEU A 27 34.60 6.66 -36.06
N LEU A 28 33.78 6.71 -37.11
CA LEU A 28 34.08 6.18 -38.43
C LEU A 28 34.20 7.33 -39.42
N ASP A 29 35.21 7.26 -40.29
CA ASP A 29 35.25 8.00 -41.55
C ASP A 29 34.79 7.06 -42.69
N THR A 30 34.81 7.53 -43.93
CA THR A 30 34.31 6.76 -45.09
C THR A 30 35.03 5.44 -45.36
N ASP A 31 36.32 5.35 -45.02
CA ASP A 31 37.21 4.25 -45.38
C ASP A 31 37.96 3.63 -44.19
N HIS A 32 37.92 4.26 -43.01
CA HIS A 32 38.66 3.80 -41.84
C HIS A 32 37.98 4.17 -40.52
N ILE A 33 38.45 3.55 -39.44
CA ILE A 33 38.04 3.88 -38.07
C ILE A 33 38.96 4.97 -37.52
N VAL A 34 38.38 6.10 -37.13
CA VAL A 34 39.10 7.23 -36.54
C VAL A 34 39.42 6.96 -35.08
N ALA A 35 38.45 6.43 -34.32
CA ALA A 35 38.63 6.12 -32.91
C ALA A 35 37.65 5.04 -32.43
N LEU A 36 38.07 4.26 -31.43
CA LEU A 36 37.20 3.39 -30.64
C LEU A 36 37.38 3.67 -29.15
N HIS A 37 36.28 3.60 -28.41
CA HIS A 37 36.29 3.73 -26.96
C HIS A 37 35.21 2.86 -26.32
N VAL A 38 35.48 2.38 -25.11
CA VAL A 38 34.47 1.73 -24.26
C VAL A 38 34.49 2.41 -22.90
N ARG A 39 33.35 3.01 -22.53
CA ARG A 39 33.13 3.55 -21.20
C ARG A 39 32.35 2.55 -20.37
N THR A 40 32.96 1.99 -19.33
CA THR A 40 32.25 1.19 -18.32
C THR A 40 31.83 2.06 -17.13
N PHE A 41 30.75 1.67 -16.46
CA PHE A 41 30.25 2.33 -15.24
C PHE A 41 29.46 1.34 -14.38
N ASP A 42 29.35 1.65 -13.09
CA ASP A 42 28.59 0.82 -12.16
C ASP A 42 27.11 0.82 -12.50
N LYS A 43 26.49 -0.37 -12.46
CA LYS A 43 25.04 -0.50 -12.58
C LYS A 43 24.37 0.25 -11.42
N ALA A 44 23.24 0.90 -11.70
CA ALA A 44 22.43 1.57 -10.68
C ALA A 44 21.55 0.59 -9.87
N GLU A 45 22.14 -0.54 -9.46
CA GLU A 45 21.50 -1.69 -8.83
C GLU A 45 22.30 -2.17 -7.62
N THR A 46 21.67 -2.91 -6.72
CA THR A 46 22.37 -3.53 -5.60
C THR A 46 23.24 -4.69 -6.10
N ALA A 47 24.47 -4.78 -5.61
CA ALA A 47 25.42 -5.82 -6.01
C ALA A 47 24.93 -7.25 -5.74
N LYS A 48 24.05 -7.44 -4.75
CA LYS A 48 23.59 -8.76 -4.30
C LYS A 48 22.27 -9.22 -4.94
N GLU A 49 21.29 -8.33 -5.06
CA GLU A 49 19.92 -8.69 -5.47
C GLU A 49 19.50 -8.07 -6.81
N GLY A 50 20.35 -7.23 -7.43
CA GLY A 50 20.02 -6.55 -8.70
C GLY A 50 18.86 -5.55 -8.57
N GLU A 51 18.48 -5.16 -7.35
CA GLU A 51 17.39 -4.21 -7.15
C GLU A 51 17.86 -2.78 -7.43
N SER A 52 17.02 -1.95 -8.05
CA SER A 52 17.32 -0.52 -8.19
C SER A 52 17.58 0.14 -6.83
N LEU A 53 18.64 0.94 -6.73
CA LEU A 53 18.99 1.71 -5.52
C LEU A 53 17.83 2.60 -5.02
N ASN A 54 16.98 3.08 -5.95
CA ASN A 54 15.80 3.87 -5.62
C ASN A 54 14.72 3.06 -4.90
N THR A 55 14.60 1.75 -5.17
CA THR A 55 13.66 0.85 -4.50
C THR A 55 14.02 0.72 -3.03
N VAL A 56 15.30 0.47 -2.72
CA VAL A 56 15.82 0.38 -1.35
C VAL A 56 15.59 1.70 -0.59
N ARG A 57 15.98 2.84 -1.21
CA ARG A 57 15.76 4.17 -0.64
C ARG A 57 14.28 4.44 -0.35
N ARG A 58 13.39 4.06 -1.27
CA ARG A 58 11.93 4.20 -1.12
C ARG A 58 11.41 3.33 0.02
N ALA A 59 11.82 2.07 0.11
CA ALA A 59 11.40 1.16 1.16
C ALA A 59 11.80 1.67 2.56
N ALA A 60 13.05 2.09 2.73
CA ALA A 60 13.55 2.66 3.97
C ALA A 60 12.77 3.93 4.38
N ARG A 61 12.51 4.83 3.42
CA ARG A 61 11.70 6.04 3.65
C ARG A 61 10.26 5.71 4.09
N LEU A 62 9.63 4.71 3.48
CA LEU A 62 8.28 4.27 3.85
C LEU A 62 8.24 3.69 5.26
N THR A 63 9.25 2.88 5.64
CA THR A 63 9.39 2.35 6.99
C THR A 63 9.54 3.46 8.03
N ARG A 64 10.40 4.45 7.80
CA ARG A 64 10.55 5.62 8.70
C ARG A 64 9.22 6.37 8.88
N ARG A 65 8.49 6.63 7.79
CA ARG A 65 7.16 7.27 7.85
C ARG A 65 6.17 6.44 8.66
N ARG A 66 6.16 5.12 8.48
CA ARG A 66 5.29 4.20 9.24
C ARG A 66 5.59 4.25 10.74
N ILE A 67 6.86 4.18 11.13
CA ILE A 67 7.31 4.26 12.52
C ILE A 67 6.88 5.60 13.14
N ARG A 68 7.24 6.71 12.49
CA ARG A 68 6.89 8.07 12.95
C ARG A 68 5.38 8.24 13.16
N ARG A 69 4.56 7.82 12.19
CA ARG A 69 3.09 7.92 12.26
C ARG A 69 2.50 7.04 13.37
N ARG A 70 3.07 5.86 13.60
CA ARG A 70 2.66 4.99 14.72
C ARG A 70 2.99 5.66 16.06
N ALA A 71 4.21 6.14 16.24
CA ALA A 71 4.63 6.82 17.46
C ALA A 71 3.76 8.05 17.75
N PHE A 72 3.51 8.89 16.74
CA PHE A 72 2.67 10.07 16.89
C PHE A 72 1.21 9.75 17.21
N ARG A 73 0.63 8.72 16.56
CA ARG A 73 -0.73 8.26 16.89
C ARG A 73 -0.82 7.79 18.35
N LEU A 74 0.15 7.01 18.80
CA LEU A 74 0.18 6.53 20.18
C LEU A 74 0.39 7.68 21.16
N LEU A 75 1.27 8.64 20.87
CA LEU A 75 1.41 9.85 21.67
C LEU A 75 0.08 10.61 21.82
N ARG A 76 -0.66 10.80 20.72
CA ARG A 76 -1.99 11.44 20.75
C ARG A 76 -2.98 10.66 21.61
N LEU A 77 -2.96 9.34 21.55
CA LEU A 77 -3.79 8.50 22.40
C LEU A 77 -3.43 8.66 23.88
N ARG A 78 -2.15 8.61 24.25
CA ARG A 78 -1.73 8.76 25.65
C ARG A 78 -2.13 10.13 26.22
N ARG A 79 -2.00 11.19 25.41
CA ARG A 79 -2.48 12.54 25.77
C ARG A 79 -4.00 12.59 25.93
N LEU A 80 -4.74 11.87 25.08
CA LEU A 80 -6.20 11.76 25.19
C LEU A 80 -6.59 11.03 26.48
N ILE A 81 -6.03 9.84 26.72
CA ILE A 81 -6.26 9.04 27.94
C ILE A 81 -5.97 9.87 29.22
N LYS A 82 -4.87 10.65 29.22
CA LYS A 82 -4.56 11.55 30.35
C LYS A 82 -5.62 12.64 30.53
N ARG A 83 -6.07 13.29 29.45
CA ARG A 83 -7.10 14.36 29.53
C ARG A 83 -8.45 13.84 30.01
N GLU A 84 -8.79 12.61 29.64
CA GLU A 84 -10.01 11.93 30.11
C GLU A 84 -9.89 11.43 31.56
N GLY A 85 -8.73 11.59 32.20
CA GLY A 85 -8.52 11.27 33.61
C GLY A 85 -8.24 9.81 33.94
N LEU A 86 -8.04 8.92 32.94
CA LEU A 86 -7.78 7.49 33.23
C LEU A 86 -6.42 7.26 33.90
N VAL A 87 -5.44 8.14 33.63
CA VAL A 87 -4.07 8.06 34.16
C VAL A 87 -3.52 9.45 34.45
N ALA A 88 -2.65 9.55 35.45
CA ALA A 88 -2.03 10.81 35.85
C ALA A 88 -0.92 11.29 34.87
N SER A 89 -0.25 10.36 34.19
CA SER A 89 0.85 10.66 33.24
C SER A 89 0.58 10.10 31.84
N GLN A 90 1.11 10.79 30.82
CA GLN A 90 1.10 10.34 29.42
C GLN A 90 2.23 9.35 29.10
N ASP A 91 3.01 8.91 30.09
CA ASP A 91 4.12 7.98 29.91
C ASP A 91 3.63 6.57 29.55
N VAL A 92 4.49 5.78 28.90
CA VAL A 92 4.11 4.39 28.56
C VAL A 92 3.94 3.56 29.83
N GLU A 93 4.74 3.84 30.85
CA GLU A 93 4.72 3.13 32.13
C GLU A 93 3.36 3.21 32.82
N ALA A 94 2.68 4.36 32.75
CA ALA A 94 1.33 4.54 33.28
C ALA A 94 0.26 3.69 32.57
N LEU A 95 0.60 3.06 31.43
CA LEU A 95 -0.27 2.19 30.65
C LEU A 95 0.13 0.71 30.74
N LYS A 96 1.19 0.41 31.49
CA LYS A 96 1.56 -0.98 31.77
C LYS A 96 0.56 -1.55 32.78
N THR A 97 0.25 -2.81 32.58
CA THR A 97 -0.57 -3.60 33.47
C THR A 97 0.10 -4.95 33.64
N ALA A 98 0.01 -5.53 34.84
CA ALA A 98 0.47 -6.89 35.11
C ALA A 98 -0.39 -7.93 34.37
N ARG A 99 -1.61 -7.54 33.96
CA ARG A 99 -2.56 -8.42 33.29
C ARG A 99 -2.39 -8.37 31.78
N SER A 100 -2.69 -9.49 31.11
CA SER A 100 -2.65 -9.55 29.66
C SER A 100 -3.69 -8.61 29.04
N PRO A 101 -3.29 -7.65 28.16
CA PRO A 101 -4.26 -6.81 27.46
C PRO A 101 -5.24 -7.60 26.59
N TRP A 102 -4.88 -8.82 26.17
CA TRP A 102 -5.80 -9.72 25.47
C TRP A 102 -6.89 -10.24 26.40
N ALA A 103 -6.54 -10.66 27.62
CA ALA A 103 -7.52 -11.11 28.61
C ALA A 103 -8.44 -9.95 29.02
N LEU A 104 -7.89 -8.76 29.29
CA LEU A 104 -8.67 -7.58 29.62
C LEU A 104 -9.65 -7.16 28.52
N ARG A 105 -9.31 -7.39 27.25
CA ARG A 105 -10.23 -7.16 26.12
C ARG A 105 -11.40 -8.13 26.08
N ALA A 106 -11.24 -9.37 26.56
CA ALA A 106 -12.37 -10.29 26.70
C ALA A 106 -13.20 -9.95 27.95
N GLU A 107 -12.54 -9.73 29.09
CA GLU A 107 -13.21 -9.41 30.36
C GLU A 107 -13.95 -8.07 30.34
N GLY A 108 -13.46 -7.09 29.57
CA GLY A 108 -14.11 -5.78 29.42
C GLY A 108 -15.49 -5.83 28.75
N LEU A 109 -15.92 -6.99 28.24
CA LEU A 109 -17.28 -7.23 27.76
C LEU A 109 -18.23 -7.72 28.86
N GLU A 110 -17.69 -8.15 29.99
CA GLU A 110 -18.43 -8.85 31.05
C GLU A 110 -18.38 -8.09 32.39
N ARG A 111 -17.34 -7.28 32.61
CA ARG A 111 -17.20 -6.48 33.83
C ARG A 111 -16.67 -5.08 33.54
N GLN A 112 -16.87 -4.19 34.51
CA GLN A 112 -16.19 -2.90 34.54
C GLN A 112 -14.67 -3.10 34.68
N LEU A 113 -13.91 -2.43 33.82
CA LEU A 113 -12.45 -2.36 33.92
C LEU A 113 -12.04 -1.16 34.77
N SER A 114 -10.96 -1.31 35.55
CA SER A 114 -10.36 -0.15 36.22
C SER A 114 -9.81 0.85 35.21
N ALA A 115 -9.58 2.09 35.62
CA ALA A 115 -9.04 3.14 34.75
C ALA A 115 -7.71 2.72 34.08
N ALA A 116 -6.82 2.07 34.84
CA ALA A 116 -5.55 1.56 34.34
C ALA A 116 -5.72 0.38 33.36
N GLU A 117 -6.62 -0.56 33.66
CA GLU A 117 -6.94 -1.67 32.75
C GLU A 117 -7.53 -1.16 31.43
N TRP A 118 -8.47 -0.20 31.52
CA TRP A 118 -9.12 0.39 30.35
C TRP A 118 -8.12 1.15 29.47
N ALA A 119 -7.24 1.93 30.08
CA ALA A 119 -6.17 2.64 29.38
C ALA A 119 -5.23 1.67 28.63
N ALA A 120 -4.87 0.53 29.25
CA ALA A 120 -4.06 -0.51 28.63
C ALA A 120 -4.75 -1.18 27.43
N VAL A 121 -6.06 -1.48 27.55
CA VAL A 121 -6.88 -2.05 26.47
C VAL A 121 -6.92 -1.11 25.26
N LEU A 122 -7.27 0.17 25.47
CA LEU A 122 -7.35 1.16 24.40
C LEU A 122 -5.99 1.37 23.72
N TYR A 123 -4.92 1.46 24.52
CA TYR A 123 -3.55 1.56 23.99
C TYR A 123 -3.18 0.34 23.14
N HIS A 124 -3.51 -0.86 23.61
CA HIS A 124 -3.24 -2.09 22.89
C HIS A 124 -3.97 -2.16 21.54
N LEU A 125 -5.27 -1.84 21.49
CA LEU A 125 -6.08 -1.81 20.27
C LEU A 125 -5.49 -0.87 19.21
N VAL A 126 -5.19 0.39 19.59
CA VAL A 126 -4.65 1.39 18.66
C VAL A 126 -3.21 1.10 18.23
N LYS A 127 -2.42 0.44 19.08
CA LYS A 127 -1.06 -0.03 18.78
C LYS A 127 -1.06 -1.20 17.80
N HIS A 128 -2.06 -2.07 17.86
CA HIS A 128 -2.18 -3.32 17.09
C HIS A 128 -3.44 -3.35 16.21
N ARG A 129 -3.71 -2.25 15.52
CA ARG A 129 -4.95 -1.96 14.77
C ARG A 129 -5.23 -2.74 13.48
N GLY A 130 -4.66 -3.93 13.30
CA GLY A 130 -4.96 -4.81 12.17
C GLY A 130 -4.65 -4.26 10.76
N PHE A 131 -4.95 -5.10 9.76
CA PHE A 131 -4.85 -4.77 8.35
C PHE A 131 -6.15 -4.13 7.85
N GLN A 132 -6.05 -3.12 6.99
CA GLN A 132 -7.19 -2.54 6.31
C GLN A 132 -6.93 -2.56 4.81
N SER A 133 -7.81 -3.21 4.06
CA SER A 133 -7.73 -3.19 2.60
C SER A 133 -7.91 -1.75 2.10
N ASN A 134 -7.05 -1.36 1.15
CA ASN A 134 -7.19 -0.11 0.41
C ASN A 134 -7.79 -0.34 -0.98
N ARG A 135 -8.22 -1.57 -1.29
CA ARG A 135 -8.79 -1.89 -2.59
C ARG A 135 -10.21 -1.37 -2.70
N LYS A 136 -10.56 -0.94 -3.90
CA LYS A 136 -11.92 -0.60 -4.31
C LYS A 136 -12.54 -1.66 -5.24
N GLY A 137 -11.84 -2.77 -5.52
CA GLY A 137 -12.30 -3.86 -6.41
C GLY A 137 -11.39 -5.09 -6.38
N GLU A 138 -11.74 -6.10 -7.18
CA GLU A 138 -11.16 -7.46 -7.22
C GLU A 138 -9.86 -7.59 -8.03
N ALA A 139 -8.97 -6.60 -7.97
CA ALA A 139 -7.69 -6.72 -8.67
C ALA A 139 -6.84 -7.89 -8.11
N LYS A 140 -6.19 -8.65 -9.01
CA LYS A 140 -5.30 -9.78 -8.68
C LYS A 140 -4.37 -9.41 -7.54
N THR A 141 -4.42 -10.23 -6.50
CA THR A 141 -3.66 -9.98 -5.29
C THR A 141 -2.21 -10.39 -5.47
N GLY A 142 -1.26 -9.49 -5.20
CA GLY A 142 0.12 -9.90 -5.01
C GLY A 142 0.18 -11.00 -3.95
N GLU A 143 0.85 -12.10 -4.25
CA GLU A 143 0.80 -13.38 -3.52
C GLU A 143 0.87 -13.25 -1.98
N LYS A 144 1.76 -12.38 -1.47
CA LYS A 144 1.90 -12.12 -0.02
C LYS A 144 0.66 -11.46 0.61
N ALA A 145 0.04 -10.50 -0.07
CA ALA A 145 -1.18 -9.89 0.42
C ALA A 145 -2.35 -10.88 0.39
N GLY A 146 -2.34 -11.85 -0.53
CA GLY A 146 -3.40 -12.84 -0.70
C GLY A 146 -3.37 -13.83 0.45
N ARG A 147 -2.17 -14.33 0.76
CA ARG A 147 -1.91 -15.13 1.96
C ARG A 147 -2.34 -14.42 3.23
N MET A 148 -2.05 -13.13 3.37
CA MET A 148 -2.49 -12.39 4.57
C MET A 148 -4.02 -12.25 4.64
N LEU A 149 -4.70 -11.99 3.51
CA LEU A 149 -6.16 -11.91 3.48
C LEU A 149 -6.82 -13.26 3.80
N SER A 150 -6.28 -14.38 3.31
CA SER A 150 -6.85 -15.70 3.61
C SER A 150 -6.81 -16.00 5.12
N TRP A 151 -5.75 -15.61 5.83
CA TRP A 151 -5.70 -15.73 7.29
C TRP A 151 -6.69 -14.81 8.01
N VAL A 152 -6.96 -13.61 7.47
CA VAL A 152 -8.01 -12.73 8.00
C VAL A 152 -9.38 -13.42 7.89
N THR A 153 -9.71 -13.96 6.71
CA THR A 153 -10.96 -14.69 6.49
C THR A 153 -11.05 -15.94 7.37
N ALA A 154 -9.95 -16.69 7.53
CA ALA A 154 -9.91 -17.86 8.40
C ALA A 154 -10.17 -17.50 9.87
N ASN A 155 -9.62 -16.39 10.37
CA ASN A 155 -9.86 -15.93 11.73
C ASN A 155 -11.30 -15.44 11.91
N GLN A 156 -11.89 -14.78 10.92
CA GLN A 156 -13.30 -14.36 10.95
C GLN A 156 -14.23 -15.59 10.99
N LYS A 157 -13.96 -16.60 10.16
CA LYS A 157 -14.69 -17.87 10.19
C LYS A 157 -14.55 -18.55 11.55
N ARG A 158 -13.33 -18.64 12.10
CA ARG A 158 -13.09 -19.18 13.43
C ARG A 158 -13.86 -18.45 14.53
N MET A 159 -13.95 -17.12 14.46
CA MET A 159 -14.78 -16.35 15.40
C MET A 159 -16.24 -16.73 15.31
N ALA A 160 -16.79 -16.87 14.10
CA ALA A 160 -18.18 -17.25 13.90
C ALA A 160 -18.45 -18.68 14.39
N ASP A 161 -17.61 -19.64 13.97
CA ASP A 161 -17.76 -21.07 14.30
C ASP A 161 -17.66 -21.32 15.82
N ALA A 162 -16.78 -20.60 16.52
CA ALA A 162 -16.58 -20.74 17.96
C ALA A 162 -17.44 -19.77 18.80
N GLY A 163 -18.27 -18.93 18.17
CA GLY A 163 -19.17 -18.01 18.88
C GLY A 163 -18.47 -16.83 19.59
N TRP A 164 -17.26 -16.44 19.17
CA TRP A 164 -16.54 -15.30 19.76
C TRP A 164 -17.12 -13.97 19.26
N ARG A 165 -17.54 -13.08 20.17
CA ARG A 165 -18.14 -11.78 19.85
C ARG A 165 -17.10 -10.81 19.30
N THR A 166 -15.87 -10.89 19.81
CA THR A 166 -14.80 -9.95 19.45
C THR A 166 -13.44 -10.62 19.24
N VAL A 167 -12.52 -9.89 18.60
CA VAL A 167 -11.14 -10.34 18.41
C VAL A 167 -10.39 -10.48 19.75
N GLY A 168 -10.77 -9.71 20.76
CA GLY A 168 -10.27 -9.83 22.12
C GLY A 168 -10.56 -11.21 22.71
N GLU A 169 -11.81 -11.67 22.59
CA GLU A 169 -12.21 -13.02 23.04
C GLU A 169 -11.54 -14.12 22.24
N LEU A 170 -11.56 -14.04 20.90
CA LEU A 170 -10.84 -14.99 20.05
C LEU A 170 -9.39 -15.14 20.51
N ALA A 171 -8.69 -14.03 20.63
CA ALA A 171 -7.28 -14.08 20.99
C ALA A 171 -7.06 -14.49 22.44
N ALA A 172 -7.96 -14.17 23.37
CA ALA A 172 -7.81 -14.57 24.77
C ALA A 172 -8.10 -16.06 24.99
N ARG A 173 -9.18 -16.57 24.41
CA ARG A 173 -9.84 -17.83 24.78
C ARG A 173 -9.65 -18.96 23.75
N ASP A 174 -9.43 -18.65 22.46
CA ASP A 174 -9.35 -19.69 21.43
C ASP A 174 -8.03 -20.50 21.53
N PRO A 175 -8.09 -21.84 21.45
CA PRO A 175 -6.90 -22.71 21.48
C PRO A 175 -5.86 -22.35 20.42
N ALA A 176 -6.26 -21.89 19.23
CA ALA A 176 -5.31 -21.52 18.18
C ALA A 176 -4.44 -20.30 18.56
N PHE A 177 -4.86 -19.53 19.57
CA PHE A 177 -4.11 -18.40 20.10
C PHE A 177 -3.43 -18.73 21.43
N ALA A 178 -3.58 -19.94 21.99
CA ALA A 178 -3.04 -20.28 23.31
C ALA A 178 -1.51 -20.15 23.37
N ALA A 179 -0.79 -20.76 22.41
CA ALA A 179 0.67 -20.73 22.36
C ALA A 179 1.25 -19.37 21.95
N ALA A 180 0.56 -18.63 21.07
CA ALA A 180 0.99 -17.32 20.60
C ALA A 180 -0.18 -16.43 20.21
N LYS A 181 -0.15 -15.18 20.68
CA LYS A 181 -1.14 -14.14 20.31
C LYS A 181 -0.70 -13.30 19.11
N ARG A 182 0.54 -13.47 18.65
CA ARG A 182 1.20 -12.63 17.63
C ARG A 182 1.88 -13.50 16.61
N ASN A 183 1.85 -13.07 15.35
CA ASN A 183 2.59 -13.69 14.24
C ASN A 183 4.08 -13.89 14.58
N LYS A 184 4.61 -15.07 14.29
CA LYS A 184 6.03 -15.48 14.45
C LYS A 184 6.51 -16.20 13.19
N GLY A 185 7.82 -16.19 12.94
CA GLY A 185 8.46 -17.06 11.93
C GLY A 185 7.93 -16.92 10.50
N GLY A 186 7.43 -15.75 10.10
CA GLY A 186 6.86 -15.53 8.75
C GLY A 186 5.41 -16.00 8.57
N SER A 187 4.79 -16.60 9.60
CA SER A 187 3.36 -16.93 9.61
C SER A 187 2.50 -15.68 9.75
N TYR A 188 1.37 -15.65 9.03
CA TYR A 188 0.35 -14.60 9.11
C TYR A 188 -0.93 -15.07 9.82
N ALA A 189 -0.86 -16.21 10.53
CA ALA A 189 -2.03 -16.88 11.12
C ALA A 189 -2.86 -16.00 12.07
N HIS A 190 -2.25 -15.05 12.79
CA HIS A 190 -2.92 -14.16 13.72
C HIS A 190 -3.15 -12.76 13.13
N THR A 191 -3.25 -12.66 11.81
CA THR A 191 -3.58 -11.41 11.13
C THR A 191 -5.09 -11.16 11.19
N LEU A 192 -5.45 -9.95 11.60
CA LEU A 192 -6.82 -9.54 11.90
C LEU A 192 -7.19 -8.31 11.10
N ALA A 193 -8.45 -8.19 10.68
CA ALA A 193 -8.93 -7.01 9.99
C ALA A 193 -9.06 -5.83 10.98
N ARG A 194 -8.80 -4.62 10.49
CA ARG A 194 -9.06 -3.40 11.25
C ARG A 194 -10.55 -3.20 11.51
N ALA A 195 -11.41 -3.65 10.59
CA ALA A 195 -12.85 -3.57 10.76
C ALA A 195 -13.32 -4.41 11.96
N ASP A 196 -12.74 -5.58 12.18
CA ASP A 196 -13.08 -6.43 13.34
C ASP A 196 -12.64 -5.78 14.66
N LEU A 197 -11.45 -5.15 14.67
CA LEU A 197 -10.98 -4.38 15.82
C LEU A 197 -11.79 -3.09 16.05
N GLN A 198 -12.37 -2.52 15.00
CA GLN A 198 -13.28 -1.39 15.12
C GLN A 198 -14.59 -1.84 15.78
N LYS A 199 -15.17 -2.96 15.34
CA LYS A 199 -16.37 -3.55 15.97
C LYS A 199 -16.11 -3.87 17.45
N GLU A 200 -14.97 -4.46 17.76
CA GLU A 200 -14.56 -4.72 19.14
C GLU A 200 -14.43 -3.44 19.96
N LEU A 201 -13.85 -2.37 19.41
CA LEU A 201 -13.75 -1.08 20.11
C LEU A 201 -15.14 -0.59 20.53
N HIS A 202 -16.10 -0.60 19.61
CA HIS A 202 -17.48 -0.17 19.88
C HIS A 202 -18.14 -1.06 20.93
N ALA A 203 -18.06 -2.39 20.78
CA ALA A 203 -18.62 -3.34 21.74
C ALA A 203 -18.04 -3.19 23.15
N LEU A 204 -16.73 -2.91 23.27
CA LEU A 204 -16.10 -2.64 24.55
C LEU A 204 -16.59 -1.33 25.18
N PHE A 205 -16.71 -0.25 24.40
CA PHE A 205 -17.24 1.01 24.93
C PHE A 205 -18.71 0.87 25.36
N GLU A 206 -19.53 0.15 24.61
CA GLU A 206 -20.90 -0.17 24.98
C GLU A 206 -20.98 -0.95 26.29
N ALA A 207 -20.21 -2.04 26.42
CA ALA A 207 -20.16 -2.84 27.64
C ALA A 207 -19.64 -2.03 28.84
N GLN A 208 -18.59 -1.22 28.66
CA GLN A 208 -18.06 -0.38 29.74
C GLN A 208 -19.05 0.70 30.18
N ARG A 209 -19.82 1.30 29.26
CA ARG A 209 -20.91 2.22 29.62
C ARG A 209 -21.99 1.52 30.42
N ALA A 210 -22.45 0.35 29.96
CA ALA A 210 -23.48 -0.43 30.63
C ALA A 210 -23.04 -0.84 32.06
N ALA A 211 -21.74 -1.11 32.24
CA ALA A 211 -21.14 -1.41 33.53
C ALA A 211 -20.81 -0.17 34.39
N GLY A 212 -21.27 1.03 34.01
CA GLY A 212 -21.08 2.26 34.81
C GLY A 212 -19.67 2.84 34.78
N ASN A 213 -18.84 2.53 33.78
CA ASN A 213 -17.50 3.10 33.67
C ASN A 213 -17.58 4.62 33.36
N PRO A 214 -17.04 5.50 34.23
CA PRO A 214 -17.09 6.95 34.01
C PRO A 214 -16.31 7.38 32.75
N HIS A 215 -15.39 6.55 32.27
CA HIS A 215 -14.59 6.78 31.06
C HIS A 215 -15.14 6.03 29.83
N GLY A 216 -16.46 5.82 29.79
CA GLY A 216 -17.17 5.18 28.68
C GLY A 216 -17.85 6.15 27.69
N SER A 217 -17.65 7.47 27.81
CA SER A 217 -18.42 8.46 27.04
C SER A 217 -18.33 8.26 25.52
N VAL A 218 -19.42 8.59 24.80
CA VAL A 218 -19.48 8.50 23.33
C VAL A 218 -18.45 9.42 22.68
N ALA A 219 -18.22 10.61 23.24
CA ALA A 219 -17.20 11.54 22.76
C ALA A 219 -15.79 10.94 22.82
N PHE A 220 -15.46 10.27 23.93
CA PHE A 220 -14.18 9.61 24.09
C PHE A 220 -14.03 8.41 23.13
N GLU A 221 -15.09 7.62 22.97
CA GLU A 221 -15.14 6.52 21.99
C GLU A 221 -14.81 7.01 20.57
N GLN A 222 -15.47 8.08 20.11
CA GLN A 222 -15.23 8.64 18.78
C GLN A 222 -13.80 9.15 18.62
N ALA A 223 -13.23 9.76 19.66
CA ALA A 223 -11.84 10.22 19.65
C ALA A 223 -10.85 9.05 19.54
N VAL A 224 -11.08 7.93 20.24
CA VAL A 224 -10.25 6.72 20.13
C VAL A 224 -10.44 6.04 18.78
N HIS A 225 -11.68 5.94 18.29
CA HIS A 225 -12.02 5.41 16.97
C HIS A 225 -11.28 6.16 15.87
N ALA A 226 -11.30 7.50 15.90
CA ALA A 226 -10.60 8.33 14.94
C ALA A 226 -9.09 8.01 14.92
N LEU A 227 -8.48 7.76 16.08
CA LEU A 227 -7.08 7.33 16.16
C LEU A 227 -6.90 5.92 15.59
N LEU A 228 -7.74 4.96 15.95
CA LEU A 228 -7.72 3.59 15.42
C LEU A 228 -7.72 3.61 13.87
N MET A 229 -8.64 4.40 13.28
CA MET A 229 -8.86 4.48 11.84
C MET A 229 -7.92 5.44 11.10
N ALA A 230 -7.21 6.32 11.80
CA ALA A 230 -6.34 7.34 11.18
C ALA A 230 -5.33 6.76 10.18
N ARG A 231 -5.48 7.14 8.90
CA ARG A 231 -4.53 6.84 7.83
C ARG A 231 -4.40 8.01 6.88
N GLN A 232 -3.29 8.05 6.16
CA GLN A 232 -3.15 8.98 5.05
C GLN A 232 -3.87 8.40 3.83
N PRO A 233 -4.52 9.25 3.01
CA PRO A 233 -5.20 8.80 1.81
C PRO A 233 -4.21 8.15 0.85
N THR A 234 -4.72 7.26 -0.01
CA THR A 234 -3.97 6.73 -1.15
C THR A 234 -3.74 7.82 -2.18
N LEU A 235 -2.84 7.54 -3.14
CA LEU A 235 -2.57 8.44 -4.26
C LEU A 235 -3.88 8.81 -4.97
N SER A 236 -4.16 10.12 -5.05
CA SER A 236 -5.40 10.67 -5.59
C SER A 236 -5.22 12.15 -5.93
N GLY A 237 -6.15 12.70 -6.72
CA GLY A 237 -6.19 14.11 -7.11
C GLY A 237 -4.88 14.60 -7.74
N ALA A 238 -4.42 15.77 -7.31
CA ALA A 238 -3.21 16.40 -7.84
C ALA A 238 -1.95 15.52 -7.74
N ASN A 239 -1.84 14.65 -6.73
CA ASN A 239 -0.68 13.76 -6.61
C ASN A 239 -0.70 12.63 -7.64
N LEU A 240 -1.90 12.17 -8.03
CA LEU A 240 -2.03 11.21 -9.14
C LEU A 240 -1.66 11.89 -10.46
N LEU A 241 -2.18 13.10 -10.70
CA LEU A 241 -1.93 13.86 -11.94
C LEU A 241 -0.43 14.12 -12.18
N LYS A 242 0.38 14.30 -11.14
CA LYS A 242 1.85 14.41 -11.26
C LYS A 242 2.52 13.18 -11.90
N MET A 243 1.84 12.04 -11.92
CA MET A 243 2.34 10.79 -12.50
C MET A 243 1.63 10.42 -13.82
N VAL A 244 0.63 11.20 -14.25
CA VAL A 244 -0.10 10.97 -15.48
C VAL A 244 0.65 11.63 -16.64
N GLY A 245 0.88 10.89 -17.72
CA GLY A 245 1.52 11.42 -18.93
C GLY A 245 0.63 12.44 -19.66
N ARG A 246 1.24 13.22 -20.54
CA ARG A 246 0.56 14.19 -21.40
C ARG A 246 0.03 13.56 -22.69
N CYS A 247 -0.97 14.17 -23.29
CA CYS A 247 -1.49 13.78 -24.60
C CYS A 247 -0.39 13.89 -25.66
N THR A 248 -0.42 13.00 -26.65
CA THR A 248 0.54 12.96 -27.76
C THR A 248 0.37 14.17 -28.69
N PHE A 249 -0.87 14.59 -28.94
CA PHE A 249 -1.19 15.70 -29.83
C PHE A 249 -1.27 17.04 -29.08
N GLU A 250 -1.92 17.05 -27.90
CA GLU A 250 -2.11 18.24 -27.08
C GLU A 250 -1.22 18.18 -25.83
N SER A 251 0.05 18.55 -25.96
CA SER A 251 1.07 18.38 -24.91
C SER A 251 0.77 19.07 -23.57
N LYS A 252 -0.15 20.05 -23.57
CA LYS A 252 -0.64 20.75 -22.37
C LYS A 252 -1.66 19.91 -21.58
N GLU A 253 -2.37 19.00 -22.25
CA GLU A 253 -3.44 18.20 -21.65
C GLU A 253 -2.96 16.86 -21.09
N PHE A 254 -3.65 16.36 -20.06
CA PHE A 254 -3.39 15.02 -19.52
C PHE A 254 -4.02 13.95 -20.41
N ARG A 255 -3.43 12.75 -20.42
CA ARG A 255 -4.04 11.59 -21.09
C ARG A 255 -5.39 11.24 -20.47
N ALA A 256 -6.36 10.92 -21.33
CA ALA A 256 -7.69 10.50 -20.91
C ALA A 256 -7.67 9.20 -20.08
N PRO A 257 -8.51 9.06 -19.04
CA PRO A 257 -8.70 7.80 -18.33
C PRO A 257 -9.26 6.72 -19.25
N LYS A 258 -8.77 5.47 -19.13
CA LYS A 258 -9.27 4.36 -19.95
C LYS A 258 -10.75 4.08 -19.75
N ALA A 259 -11.23 4.14 -18.51
CA ALA A 259 -12.64 3.98 -18.17
C ALA A 259 -13.38 5.32 -18.31
N SER A 260 -13.40 5.84 -19.54
CA SER A 260 -14.19 7.02 -19.91
C SER A 260 -14.81 6.76 -21.27
N HIS A 261 -16.03 7.27 -21.49
CA HIS A 261 -16.78 6.99 -22.72
C HIS A 261 -15.96 7.27 -23.98
N SER A 262 -15.31 8.43 -24.06
CA SER A 262 -14.51 8.80 -25.23
C SER A 262 -13.31 7.87 -25.46
N ALA A 263 -12.64 7.44 -24.38
CA ALA A 263 -11.49 6.52 -24.49
C ALA A 263 -11.93 5.09 -24.86
N GLU A 264 -13.01 4.59 -24.26
CA GLU A 264 -13.58 3.28 -24.58
C GLU A 264 -14.08 3.24 -26.02
N ARG A 265 -14.80 4.29 -26.45
CA ARG A 265 -15.25 4.45 -27.83
C ARG A 265 -14.08 4.54 -28.81
N PHE A 266 -13.03 5.30 -28.48
CA PHE A 266 -11.82 5.37 -29.31
C PHE A 266 -11.16 3.99 -29.47
N VAL A 267 -11.02 3.24 -28.38
CA VAL A 267 -10.46 1.88 -28.42
C VAL A 267 -11.36 0.93 -29.22
N TRP A 268 -12.68 1.01 -29.04
CA TRP A 268 -13.65 0.23 -29.79
C TRP A 268 -13.56 0.50 -31.30
N LEU A 269 -13.65 1.78 -31.70
CA LEU A 269 -13.55 2.19 -33.11
C LEU A 269 -12.21 1.77 -33.72
N THR A 270 -11.12 1.89 -32.96
CA THR A 270 -9.80 1.42 -33.42
C THR A 270 -9.80 -0.08 -33.69
N ARG A 271 -10.43 -0.88 -32.81
CA ARG A 271 -10.54 -2.34 -32.99
C ARG A 271 -11.45 -2.69 -34.16
N LEU A 272 -12.61 -2.05 -34.26
CA LEU A 272 -13.60 -2.28 -35.32
C LEU A 272 -13.00 -1.97 -36.70
N ASN A 273 -12.38 -0.80 -36.86
CA ASN A 273 -11.82 -0.36 -38.14
C ASN A 273 -10.57 -1.16 -38.56
N ASN A 274 -9.80 -1.65 -37.58
CA ASN A 274 -8.61 -2.46 -37.84
C ASN A 274 -8.90 -3.97 -37.87
N LEU A 275 -10.14 -4.40 -37.64
CA LEU A 275 -10.52 -5.81 -37.75
C LEU A 275 -10.30 -6.28 -39.20
N ARG A 276 -9.72 -7.47 -39.34
CA ARG A 276 -9.52 -8.14 -40.62
C ARG A 276 -10.20 -9.50 -40.58
N VAL A 277 -10.96 -9.79 -41.63
CA VAL A 277 -11.59 -11.09 -41.85
C VAL A 277 -10.72 -11.83 -42.86
N ALA A 278 -10.37 -13.08 -42.55
CA ALA A 278 -9.65 -13.96 -43.45
C ALA A 278 -10.65 -14.92 -44.09
N ASP A 279 -10.66 -14.97 -45.41
CA ASP A 279 -11.51 -15.85 -46.21
C ASP A 279 -10.73 -16.33 -47.43
N ASP A 280 -10.74 -17.64 -47.69
CA ASP A 280 -9.99 -18.30 -48.77
C ASP A 280 -8.55 -17.78 -48.98
N GLY A 281 -7.82 -17.59 -47.88
CA GLY A 281 -6.42 -17.14 -47.90
C GLY A 281 -6.23 -15.64 -48.18
N GLN A 282 -7.31 -14.88 -48.39
CA GLN A 282 -7.27 -13.43 -48.52
C GLN A 282 -7.71 -12.74 -47.23
N GLN A 283 -7.10 -11.59 -46.91
CA GLN A 283 -7.52 -10.76 -45.80
C GLN A 283 -8.17 -9.48 -46.29
N ARG A 284 -9.37 -9.19 -45.78
CA ARG A 284 -10.10 -7.95 -46.08
C ARG A 284 -10.50 -7.21 -44.80
N ALA A 285 -10.75 -5.91 -44.93
CA ALA A 285 -11.38 -5.12 -43.89
C ALA A 285 -12.91 -5.32 -43.89
N LEU A 286 -13.56 -4.88 -42.81
CA LEU A 286 -15.02 -4.77 -42.76
C LEU A 286 -15.52 -3.67 -43.72
N SER A 287 -16.63 -3.95 -44.39
CA SER A 287 -17.44 -2.97 -45.14
C SER A 287 -18.19 -2.02 -44.20
N ASP A 288 -18.71 -0.92 -44.75
CA ASP A 288 -19.53 0.04 -43.99
C ASP A 288 -20.79 -0.60 -43.39
N ALA A 289 -21.45 -1.49 -44.14
CA ALA A 289 -22.64 -2.19 -43.66
C ALA A 289 -22.31 -3.10 -42.47
N GLU A 290 -21.22 -3.88 -42.56
CA GLU A 290 -20.74 -4.73 -41.46
C GLU A 290 -20.34 -3.90 -40.23
N ARG A 291 -19.75 -2.71 -40.42
CA ARG A 291 -19.43 -1.78 -39.33
C ARG A 291 -20.67 -1.17 -38.66
N HIS A 292 -21.74 -0.91 -39.43
CA HIS A 292 -22.96 -0.28 -38.89
C HIS A 292 -23.76 -1.24 -37.99
N VAL A 293 -23.62 -2.54 -38.20
CA VAL A 293 -24.29 -3.58 -37.41
C VAL A 293 -23.62 -3.81 -36.04
N LEU A 294 -22.33 -3.46 -35.90
CA LEU A 294 -21.50 -3.73 -34.71
C LEU A 294 -21.31 -2.49 -33.82
#